data_AF-A0A0G0HQH1-F1
#
_entry.id   AF-A0A0G0HQH1-F1
#
_cell.length_a   1.000
_cell.length_b   1.000
_cell.length_c   1.000
_cell.angle_alpha   90.00
_cell.angle_beta   90.00
_cell.angle_gamma   90.00
#
_symmetry.space_group_name_H-M   'P 1'
#
loop_
_entity.id
_entity.type
_entity.pdbx_description
1 polymer ?
#
loop_
_entity_poly.entity_id
_entity_poly.type
_entity_poly.pdbx_seq_one_letter_code
_entity_poly.pdbx_strand_id
1 'polypeptide(L)'
;MEDSNQGTAGQVTQKMPLPTQPVQQPNMQAPVNPNQVTFLSVIKDSNSILVLLPTNPNFDQIAGGLSLFLSLQKHKATQVFSPTPMTVAYNRLIGIDKIAHELGNKNLIVRFSNYDATNIEKVSYDIEEGNQFKLTVIPKGDLNPPTKDQINVGYSGVSVDTVILIGGTDESSFPLVSANELQSANIIHVGIKQISLASKKNFISFTRIGSSISEIIYGLVRENQLYIDPDISTNLLMGVEELVGDNFQAEGVTAETFYTFADLMQYGAKRHSNKGVEGNFPPGSIPGQLPTFNQPMTQPAGMQTQNPQSGLWGQQAQPMQPLSQPQSQTQTQAQPQSEPKIEDVRVAEEPIEVTDENAPEEWKQPKIYKGGSSNS
;
A
#
# COMPACT_ATOMS: atom_id res chain seq x y z
N MET A 1 88.08 -52.42 36.87
CA MET A 1 86.62 -52.60 36.91
C MET A 1 86.07 -51.40 37.67
N GLU A 2 86.36 -50.20 37.16
CA GLU A 2 85.58 -49.45 36.13
C GLU A 2 84.31 -48.88 36.77
N ASP A 3 84.35 -47.66 37.31
CA ASP A 3 84.37 -46.33 36.67
C ASP A 3 83.08 -45.96 35.90
N SER A 4 82.35 -45.01 36.49
CA SER A 4 82.12 -43.67 35.96
C SER A 4 81.31 -43.45 34.66
N ASN A 5 80.10 -42.92 34.86
CA ASN A 5 79.63 -41.60 34.40
C ASN A 5 79.42 -41.29 32.89
N GLN A 6 78.53 -40.31 32.68
CA GLN A 6 78.13 -39.59 31.45
C GLN A 6 76.97 -40.23 30.67
N GLY A 7 75.83 -39.58 30.41
CA GLY A 7 75.52 -38.15 30.40
C GLY A 7 75.43 -37.65 28.96
N THR A 8 74.29 -37.84 28.30
CA THR A 8 74.00 -37.17 27.01
C THR A 8 72.55 -36.70 26.98
N ALA A 9 72.38 -35.40 27.18
CA ALA A 9 71.14 -34.68 26.97
C ALA A 9 70.85 -34.59 25.46
N GLY A 10 69.83 -35.30 24.99
CA GLY A 10 69.21 -35.05 23.69
C GLY A 10 68.11 -34.01 23.85
N GLN A 11 68.39 -32.78 23.42
CA GLN A 11 67.36 -31.75 23.22
C GLN A 11 66.36 -32.24 22.17
N VAL A 12 65.14 -32.52 22.60
CA VAL A 12 64.00 -32.64 21.68
C VAL A 12 63.57 -31.22 21.32
N THR A 13 64.06 -30.73 20.18
CA THR A 13 63.53 -29.52 19.55
C THR A 13 62.06 -29.77 19.20
N GLN A 14 61.14 -29.28 20.03
CA GLN A 14 59.74 -29.11 19.65
C GLN A 14 59.69 -28.15 18.45
N LYS A 15 59.56 -28.71 17.26
CA LYS A 15 59.22 -27.96 16.06
C LYS A 15 57.77 -27.51 16.23
N MET A 16 57.56 -26.24 16.60
CA MET A 16 56.24 -25.61 16.58
C MET A 16 55.64 -25.81 15.16
N PRO A 17 54.39 -26.27 15.04
CA PRO A 17 53.71 -26.23 13.76
C PRO A 17 53.50 -24.76 13.36
N LEU A 18 53.86 -24.43 12.12
CA LEU A 18 53.57 -23.13 11.52
C LEU A 18 52.06 -22.84 11.61
N PRO A 19 51.66 -21.56 11.76
CA PRO A 19 50.25 -21.18 11.69
C PRO A 19 49.69 -21.60 10.33
N THR A 20 48.70 -22.49 10.38
CA THR A 20 47.94 -22.91 9.21
C THR A 20 47.27 -21.66 8.65
N GLN A 21 47.61 -21.31 7.41
CA GLN A 21 46.96 -20.21 6.71
C GLN A 21 45.44 -20.45 6.70
N PRO A 22 44.61 -19.40 6.84
CA PRO A 22 43.17 -19.56 6.75
C PRO A 22 42.84 -20.14 5.38
N VAL A 23 42.21 -21.32 5.39
CA VAL A 23 41.62 -21.93 4.20
C VAL A 23 40.62 -20.90 3.66
N GLN A 24 40.97 -20.26 2.55
CA GLN A 24 40.03 -19.47 1.78
C GLN A 24 38.94 -20.43 1.33
N GLN A 25 37.78 -20.34 1.98
CA GLN A 25 36.58 -20.98 1.48
C GLN A 25 36.36 -20.45 0.07
N PRO A 26 36.24 -21.33 -0.94
CA PRO A 26 35.85 -20.87 -2.27
C PRO A 26 34.48 -20.20 -2.11
N ASN A 27 34.43 -18.92 -2.46
CA ASN A 27 33.21 -18.14 -2.56
C ASN A 27 32.30 -18.83 -3.58
N MET A 28 31.49 -19.78 -3.12
CA MET A 28 30.40 -20.36 -3.90
C MET A 28 29.27 -19.34 -3.96
N GLN A 29 29.51 -18.22 -4.66
CA GLN A 29 28.43 -17.56 -5.36
C GLN A 29 27.93 -18.59 -6.37
N ALA A 30 26.75 -19.15 -6.08
CA ALA A 30 26.04 -19.95 -7.04
C ALA A 30 26.04 -19.19 -8.38
N PRO A 31 26.35 -19.86 -9.51
CA PRO A 31 26.33 -19.19 -10.80
C PRO A 31 24.93 -18.61 -11.00
N VAL A 32 24.85 -17.28 -11.07
CA VAL A 32 23.60 -16.59 -11.43
C VAL A 32 23.30 -17.02 -12.85
N ASN A 33 22.29 -17.87 -12.99
CA ASN A 33 21.87 -18.38 -14.29
C ASN A 33 21.39 -17.16 -15.11
N PRO A 34 22.00 -16.86 -16.27
CA PRO A 34 21.67 -15.67 -17.07
C PRO A 34 20.22 -15.66 -17.60
N ASN A 35 19.49 -16.76 -17.45
CA ASN A 35 18.08 -16.89 -17.81
C ASN A 35 17.13 -16.83 -16.60
N GLN A 36 17.60 -16.45 -15.39
CA GLN A 36 16.71 -16.29 -14.25
C GLN A 36 15.87 -15.03 -14.39
N VAL A 37 14.55 -15.21 -14.47
CA VAL A 37 13.60 -14.10 -14.44
C VAL A 37 13.63 -13.46 -13.05
N THR A 38 14.06 -12.21 -13.00
CA THR A 38 14.15 -11.41 -11.76
C THR A 38 12.89 -10.58 -11.57
N PHE A 39 12.62 -10.15 -10.34
CA PHE A 39 11.50 -9.26 -10.07
C PHE A 39 11.63 -7.96 -10.89
N LEU A 40 12.81 -7.33 -10.88
CA LEU A 40 13.05 -6.11 -11.65
C LEU A 40 12.89 -6.27 -13.16
N SER A 41 13.31 -7.39 -13.75
CA SER A 41 13.10 -7.61 -15.19
C SER A 41 11.62 -7.65 -15.53
N VAL A 42 10.81 -8.35 -14.72
CA VAL A 42 9.36 -8.37 -14.98
C VAL A 42 8.76 -6.97 -14.83
N ILE A 43 9.07 -6.25 -13.76
CA ILE A 43 8.56 -4.88 -13.54
C ILE A 43 8.99 -3.90 -14.64
N LYS A 44 10.22 -4.03 -15.17
CA LYS A 44 10.71 -3.20 -16.28
C LYS A 44 9.92 -3.46 -17.56
N ASP A 45 9.64 -4.73 -17.86
CA ASP A 45 8.95 -5.16 -19.07
C ASP A 45 7.43 -4.90 -19.04
N SER A 46 6.84 -4.73 -17.85
CA SER A 46 5.43 -4.36 -17.70
C SER A 46 5.18 -2.88 -18.04
N ASN A 47 4.19 -2.56 -18.89
CA ASN A 47 3.70 -1.17 -19.03
C ASN A 47 2.59 -0.87 -18.02
N SER A 48 1.80 -1.88 -17.69
CA SER A 48 0.67 -1.81 -16.78
C SER A 48 0.68 -2.96 -15.78
N ILE A 49 0.50 -2.63 -14.50
CA ILE A 49 0.62 -3.57 -13.38
C ILE A 49 -0.66 -3.54 -12.54
N LEU A 50 -1.17 -4.72 -12.21
CA LEU A 50 -2.24 -4.91 -11.23
C LEU A 50 -1.70 -5.59 -9.99
N VAL A 51 -1.75 -4.92 -8.86
CA VAL A 51 -1.53 -5.53 -7.54
C VAL A 51 -2.86 -6.10 -7.06
N LEU A 52 -2.93 -7.43 -6.93
CA LEU A 52 -4.14 -8.14 -6.55
C LEU A 52 -4.02 -8.64 -5.10
N LEU A 53 -4.93 -8.18 -4.25
CA LEU A 53 -5.08 -8.65 -2.88
C LEU A 53 -6.01 -9.87 -2.84
N PRO A 54 -5.80 -10.81 -1.89
CA PRO A 54 -6.63 -11.99 -1.78
C PRO A 54 -8.02 -11.65 -1.24
N THR A 55 -8.95 -12.60 -1.33
CA THR A 55 -10.22 -12.55 -0.60
C THR A 55 -9.97 -12.54 0.90
N ASN A 56 -10.69 -11.66 1.61
CA ASN A 56 -10.55 -11.41 3.04
C ASN A 56 -9.08 -11.18 3.45
N PRO A 57 -8.40 -10.18 2.86
CA PRO A 57 -6.99 -9.96 3.10
C PRO A 57 -6.76 -9.55 4.55
N ASN A 58 -5.68 -10.05 5.14
CA ASN A 58 -5.25 -9.60 6.47
C ASN A 58 -4.53 -8.23 6.39
N PHE A 59 -4.32 -7.61 7.54
CA PHE A 59 -3.72 -6.27 7.61
C PHE A 59 -2.35 -6.19 6.91
N ASP A 60 -1.48 -7.20 7.10
CA ASP A 60 -0.15 -7.27 6.50
C ASP A 60 -0.20 -7.42 4.97
N GLN A 61 -1.13 -8.20 4.43
CA GLN A 61 -1.36 -8.34 2.99
C GLN A 61 -1.75 -6.99 2.36
N ILE A 62 -2.64 -6.26 3.02
CA ILE A 62 -3.05 -4.93 2.56
C ILE A 62 -1.87 -3.96 2.66
N ALA A 63 -1.17 -3.94 3.79
CA ALA A 63 -0.01 -3.07 4.03
C ALA A 63 1.09 -3.30 2.98
N GLY A 64 1.50 -4.55 2.77
CA GLY A 64 2.51 -4.93 1.79
C GLY A 64 2.06 -4.64 0.35
N GLY A 65 0.84 -5.04 -0.02
CA GLY A 65 0.32 -4.80 -1.36
C GLY A 65 0.18 -3.31 -1.69
N LEU A 66 -0.33 -2.51 -0.74
CA LEU A 66 -0.47 -1.08 -0.89
C LEU A 66 0.89 -0.37 -0.98
N SER A 67 1.87 -0.80 -0.19
CA SER A 67 3.23 -0.29 -0.24
C SER A 67 3.91 -0.56 -1.59
N LEU A 68 3.77 -1.78 -2.11
CA LEU A 68 4.27 -2.12 -3.43
C LEU A 68 3.59 -1.27 -4.51
N PHE A 69 2.26 -1.14 -4.43
CA PHE A 69 1.50 -0.29 -5.35
C PHE A 69 2.00 1.17 -5.33
N LEU A 70 2.16 1.78 -4.15
CA LEU A 70 2.63 3.16 -4.02
C LEU A 70 4.05 3.35 -4.56
N SER A 71 4.93 2.35 -4.35
CA SER A 71 6.28 2.33 -4.89
C SER A 71 6.29 2.27 -6.43
N LEU A 72 5.50 1.37 -7.02
CA LEU A 72 5.42 1.17 -8.47
C LEU A 72 4.70 2.31 -9.19
N GLN A 73 3.67 2.91 -8.58
CA GLN A 73 2.86 3.98 -9.16
C GLN A 73 3.69 5.23 -9.53
N LYS A 74 4.87 5.43 -8.93
CA LYS A 74 5.77 6.54 -9.27
C LYS A 74 6.33 6.46 -10.69
N HIS A 75 6.37 5.27 -11.29
CA HIS A 75 7.03 5.04 -12.58
C HIS A 75 6.20 4.21 -13.57
N LYS A 76 5.20 3.47 -13.09
CA LYS A 76 4.40 2.53 -13.89
C LYS A 76 2.91 2.76 -13.67
N ALA A 77 2.10 2.51 -14.70
CA ALA A 77 0.65 2.50 -14.59
C ALA A 77 0.22 1.33 -13.70
N THR A 78 0.06 1.59 -12.41
CA THR A 78 -0.21 0.57 -11.39
C THR A 78 -1.60 0.76 -10.83
N GLN A 79 -2.35 -0.32 -10.66
CA GLN A 79 -3.63 -0.37 -9.96
C GLN A 79 -3.52 -1.36 -8.80
N VAL A 80 -4.30 -1.14 -7.74
CA VAL A 80 -4.45 -2.08 -6.63
C VAL A 80 -5.91 -2.43 -6.47
N PHE A 81 -6.21 -3.72 -6.34
CA PHE A 81 -7.58 -4.23 -6.27
C PHE A 81 -7.73 -5.22 -5.11
N SER A 82 -8.88 -5.16 -4.44
CA SER A 82 -9.32 -6.21 -3.52
C SER A 82 -10.77 -6.61 -3.80
N PRO A 83 -11.05 -7.93 -3.89
CA PRO A 83 -12.42 -8.42 -4.04
C PRO A 83 -13.24 -8.25 -2.77
N THR A 84 -12.59 -7.97 -1.64
CA THR A 84 -13.25 -7.72 -0.35
C THR A 84 -13.28 -6.23 -0.06
N PRO A 85 -14.44 -5.64 0.28
CA PRO A 85 -14.54 -4.24 0.70
C PRO A 85 -13.60 -3.91 1.86
N MET A 86 -12.92 -2.77 1.78
CA MET A 86 -12.06 -2.32 2.89
C MET A 86 -12.91 -1.86 4.07
N THR A 87 -12.48 -2.20 5.29
CA THR A 87 -13.14 -1.78 6.53
C THR A 87 -12.38 -0.65 7.21
N VAL A 88 -13.01 -0.01 8.20
CA VAL A 88 -12.38 1.05 9.01
C VAL A 88 -11.14 0.56 9.79
N ALA A 89 -10.97 -0.75 10.00
CA ALA A 89 -9.79 -1.32 10.65
C ALA A 89 -8.48 -1.03 9.88
N TYR A 90 -8.59 -0.72 8.59
CA TYR A 90 -7.45 -0.44 7.71
C TYR A 90 -7.22 1.06 7.50
N ASN A 91 -7.97 1.95 8.17
CA ASN A 91 -7.90 3.40 7.95
C ASN A 91 -6.54 4.03 8.31
N ARG A 92 -5.73 3.34 9.11
CA ARG A 92 -4.36 3.74 9.46
C ARG A 92 -3.36 3.53 8.32
N LEU A 93 -3.71 2.71 7.32
CA LEU A 93 -2.88 2.50 6.14
C LEU A 93 -3.00 3.69 5.18
N ILE A 94 -1.86 4.21 4.76
CA ILE A 94 -1.77 5.36 3.87
C ILE A 94 -2.12 4.95 2.45
N GLY A 95 -3.12 5.61 1.86
CA GLY A 95 -3.61 5.32 0.50
C GLY A 95 -4.64 4.20 0.43
N ILE A 96 -5.26 3.82 1.56
CA ILE A 96 -6.28 2.76 1.61
C ILE A 96 -7.46 3.01 0.65
N ASP A 97 -7.78 4.28 0.42
CA ASP A 97 -8.81 4.75 -0.50
C ASP A 97 -8.50 4.46 -1.98
N LYS A 98 -7.24 4.14 -2.31
CA LYS A 98 -6.81 3.78 -3.67
C LYS A 98 -7.11 2.34 -4.05
N ILE A 99 -7.52 1.49 -3.09
CA ILE A 99 -7.88 0.10 -3.35
C ILE A 99 -9.22 0.05 -4.08
N ALA A 100 -9.18 -0.37 -5.34
CA ALA A 100 -10.38 -0.55 -6.14
C ALA A 100 -11.15 -1.81 -5.71
N HIS A 101 -12.48 -1.71 -5.76
CA HIS A 101 -13.41 -2.83 -5.54
C HIS A 101 -14.05 -3.33 -6.83
N GLU A 102 -13.85 -2.62 -7.93
CA GLU A 102 -14.25 -3.04 -9.27
C GLU A 102 -13.05 -2.95 -10.21
N LEU A 103 -12.88 -3.99 -11.04
CA LEU A 103 -11.82 -4.05 -12.05
C LEU A 103 -12.37 -3.55 -13.38
N GLY A 104 -11.81 -2.45 -13.88
CA GLY A 104 -12.09 -1.94 -15.21
C GLY A 104 -12.15 -0.43 -15.24
N ASN A 105 -11.58 0.18 -16.28
CA ASN A 105 -11.73 1.60 -16.56
C ASN A 105 -11.76 1.90 -18.07
N LYS A 106 -11.70 0.88 -18.93
CA LYS A 106 -11.70 1.07 -20.38
C LYS A 106 -13.10 1.17 -20.95
N ASN A 107 -14.01 0.34 -20.48
CA ASN A 107 -15.38 0.25 -20.97
C ASN A 107 -16.36 0.58 -19.85
N LEU A 108 -17.33 1.44 -20.12
CA LEU A 108 -18.50 1.62 -19.27
C LEU A 108 -19.53 0.55 -19.63
N ILE A 109 -19.99 -0.23 -18.64
CA ILE A 109 -21.09 -1.17 -18.78
C ILE A 109 -22.30 -0.64 -18.02
N VAL A 110 -23.43 -0.49 -18.71
CA VAL A 110 -24.73 -0.21 -18.10
C VAL A 110 -25.55 -1.50 -18.15
N ARG A 111 -25.95 -2.03 -16.98
CA ARG A 111 -26.79 -3.23 -16.84
C ARG A 111 -28.12 -2.85 -16.22
N PHE A 112 -29.21 -3.42 -16.72
CA PHE A 112 -30.53 -3.29 -16.11
C PHE A 112 -30.84 -4.54 -15.28
N SER A 113 -30.70 -4.46 -13.97
CA SER A 113 -31.01 -5.55 -13.05
C SER A 113 -32.52 -5.63 -12.79
N ASN A 114 -33.04 -6.85 -12.73
CA ASN A 114 -34.47 -7.10 -12.52
C ASN A 114 -35.36 -6.39 -13.56
N TYR A 115 -34.85 -6.24 -14.79
CA TYR A 115 -35.56 -5.70 -15.94
C TYR A 115 -35.40 -6.67 -17.10
N ASP A 116 -36.51 -7.09 -17.70
CA ASP A 116 -36.49 -8.04 -18.82
C ASP A 116 -35.97 -7.35 -20.09
N ALA A 117 -34.83 -7.81 -20.60
CA ALA A 117 -34.22 -7.27 -21.81
C ALA A 117 -35.13 -7.38 -23.05
N THR A 118 -36.06 -8.36 -23.08
CA THR A 118 -37.01 -8.52 -24.18
C THR A 118 -38.06 -7.40 -24.23
N ASN A 119 -38.23 -6.64 -23.14
CA ASN A 119 -39.10 -5.46 -23.07
C ASN A 119 -38.46 -4.22 -23.69
N ILE A 120 -37.19 -4.27 -24.09
CA ILE A 120 -36.52 -3.14 -24.77
C ILE A 120 -36.86 -3.21 -26.26
N GLU A 121 -37.39 -2.12 -26.80
CA GLU A 121 -37.63 -1.96 -28.24
C GLU A 121 -36.40 -1.39 -28.94
N LYS A 122 -35.82 -0.33 -28.37
CA LYS A 122 -34.70 0.40 -28.98
C LYS A 122 -33.76 0.96 -27.91
N VAL A 123 -32.46 0.88 -28.20
CA VAL A 123 -31.42 1.61 -27.49
C VAL A 123 -30.74 2.54 -28.50
N SER A 124 -30.68 3.83 -28.19
CA SER A 124 -29.98 4.82 -29.02
C SER A 124 -29.05 5.67 -28.17
N TYR A 125 -28.00 6.19 -28.80
CA TYR A 125 -27.14 7.19 -28.20
C TYR A 125 -27.23 8.51 -28.97
N ASP A 126 -27.01 9.61 -28.29
CA ASP A 126 -26.89 10.95 -28.85
C ASP A 126 -25.78 11.72 -28.12
N ILE A 127 -25.22 12.73 -28.77
CA ILE A 127 -24.23 13.64 -28.20
C ILE A 127 -24.87 15.03 -28.18
N GLU A 128 -25.28 15.48 -26.99
CA GLU A 128 -25.92 16.79 -26.81
C GLU A 128 -24.87 17.91 -26.78
N GLU A 129 -25.33 19.16 -26.94
CA GLU A 129 -24.48 20.35 -26.85
C GLU A 129 -23.71 20.37 -25.51
N GLY A 130 -22.39 20.59 -25.59
CA GLY A 130 -21.51 20.49 -24.43
C GLY A 130 -20.85 19.10 -24.24
N ASN A 131 -20.85 18.26 -25.28
CA ASN A 131 -20.16 16.95 -25.29
C ASN A 131 -20.73 15.96 -24.26
N GLN A 132 -22.04 16.01 -24.04
CA GLN A 132 -22.75 15.11 -23.11
C GLN A 132 -23.24 13.87 -23.86
N PHE A 133 -22.75 12.70 -23.46
CA PHE A 133 -23.23 11.43 -23.99
C PHE A 133 -24.57 11.07 -23.35
N LYS A 134 -25.60 10.89 -24.19
CA LYS A 134 -26.95 10.48 -23.76
C LYS A 134 -27.30 9.11 -24.30
N LEU A 135 -27.60 8.18 -23.40
CA LEU A 135 -28.18 6.88 -23.74
C LEU A 135 -29.69 6.92 -23.51
N THR A 136 -30.47 6.65 -24.56
CA THR A 136 -31.94 6.55 -24.49
C THR A 136 -32.37 5.11 -24.67
N VAL A 137 -33.10 4.58 -23.69
CA VAL A 137 -33.68 3.23 -23.71
C VAL A 137 -35.19 3.34 -23.84
N ILE A 138 -35.74 2.79 -24.92
CA ILE A 138 -37.16 2.84 -25.24
C ILE A 138 -37.75 1.42 -25.04
N PRO A 139 -38.69 1.24 -24.10
CA PRO A 139 -39.38 -0.01 -23.91
C PRO A 139 -40.43 -0.26 -25.02
N LYS A 140 -40.87 -1.51 -25.17
CA LYS A 140 -41.93 -1.91 -26.12
C LYS A 140 -43.30 -1.44 -25.64
N GLY A 141 -44.03 -0.74 -26.49
CA GLY A 141 -45.41 -0.30 -26.21
C GLY A 141 -45.49 0.56 -24.95
N ASP A 142 -46.50 0.30 -24.11
CA ASP A 142 -46.77 1.06 -22.87
C ASP A 142 -46.05 0.48 -21.63
N LEU A 143 -44.97 -0.30 -21.82
CA LEU A 143 -44.18 -0.82 -20.70
C LEU A 143 -43.36 0.29 -20.04
N ASN A 144 -43.15 0.17 -18.73
CA ASN A 144 -42.37 1.14 -17.98
C ASN A 144 -40.87 1.03 -18.34
N PRO A 145 -40.15 2.15 -18.47
CA PRO A 145 -38.70 2.13 -18.65
C PRO A 145 -37.99 1.64 -17.37
N PRO A 146 -36.71 1.21 -17.47
CA PRO A 146 -35.92 0.86 -16.30
C PRO A 146 -35.87 2.03 -15.30
N THR A 147 -36.13 1.73 -14.03
CA THR A 147 -36.02 2.68 -12.92
C THR A 147 -34.56 2.86 -12.51
N LYS A 148 -34.23 3.98 -11.82
CA LYS A 148 -32.84 4.27 -11.40
C LYS A 148 -32.20 3.13 -10.59
N ASP A 149 -32.97 2.51 -9.70
CA ASP A 149 -32.49 1.41 -8.85
C ASP A 149 -32.26 0.10 -9.64
N GLN A 150 -32.80 0.00 -10.85
CA GLN A 150 -32.54 -1.09 -11.77
C GLN A 150 -31.30 -0.83 -12.64
N ILE A 151 -30.75 0.39 -12.67
CA ILE A 151 -29.57 0.73 -13.47
C ILE A 151 -28.30 0.48 -12.65
N ASN A 152 -27.58 -0.57 -12.99
CA ASN A 152 -26.25 -0.86 -12.47
C ASN A 152 -25.19 -0.42 -13.48
N VAL A 153 -24.44 0.61 -13.11
CA VAL A 153 -23.27 1.06 -13.86
C VAL A 153 -22.06 0.35 -13.30
N GLY A 154 -21.25 -0.25 -14.16
CA GLY A 154 -19.96 -0.80 -13.81
C GLY A 154 -18.95 -0.53 -14.92
N TYR A 155 -17.70 -0.90 -14.69
CA TYR A 155 -16.66 -0.76 -15.68
C TYR A 155 -16.08 -2.13 -16.05
N SER A 156 -15.52 -2.25 -17.26
CA SER A 156 -14.82 -3.46 -17.70
C SER A 156 -13.63 -3.13 -18.60
N GLY A 157 -12.88 -4.18 -18.98
CA GLY A 157 -11.70 -4.04 -19.82
C GLY A 157 -10.49 -3.60 -19.01
N VAL A 158 -10.04 -4.45 -18.10
CA VAL A 158 -8.70 -4.31 -17.53
C VAL A 158 -7.70 -4.82 -18.57
N SER A 159 -6.76 -3.97 -18.95
CA SER A 159 -5.63 -4.36 -19.80
C SER A 159 -4.39 -4.14 -18.97
N VAL A 160 -3.94 -5.22 -18.36
CA VAL A 160 -2.73 -5.23 -17.53
C VAL A 160 -1.78 -6.25 -18.10
N ASP A 161 -0.52 -5.86 -18.23
CA ASP A 161 0.53 -6.74 -18.75
C ASP A 161 1.04 -7.68 -17.66
N THR A 162 0.89 -7.28 -16.40
CA THR A 162 1.39 -8.03 -15.25
C THR A 162 0.43 -7.95 -14.08
N VAL A 163 0.15 -9.10 -13.48
CA VAL A 163 -0.61 -9.23 -12.23
C VAL A 163 0.32 -9.71 -11.14
N ILE A 164 0.38 -9.00 -10.02
CA ILE A 164 1.15 -9.35 -8.83
C ILE A 164 0.18 -9.78 -7.74
N LEU A 165 0.19 -11.06 -7.40
CA LEU A 165 -0.60 -11.66 -6.33
C LEU A 165 0.14 -11.49 -5.00
N ILE A 166 -0.54 -10.92 -4.00
CA ILE A 166 0.05 -10.65 -2.68
C ILE A 166 -0.48 -11.66 -1.66
N GLY A 167 0.38 -12.57 -1.20
CA GLY A 167 -0.01 -13.63 -0.26
C GLY A 167 -0.96 -14.65 -0.88
N GLY A 168 -2.03 -14.98 -0.15
CA GLY A 168 -2.95 -16.07 -0.50
C GLY A 168 -2.31 -17.46 -0.44
N THR A 169 -3.15 -18.49 -0.50
CA THR A 169 -2.73 -19.91 -0.47
C THR A 169 -2.98 -20.62 -1.80
N ASP A 170 -4.03 -20.20 -2.50
CA ASP A 170 -4.51 -20.90 -3.68
C ASP A 170 -5.33 -19.95 -4.59
N GLU A 171 -5.78 -20.47 -5.72
CA GLU A 171 -6.59 -19.72 -6.70
C GLU A 171 -7.91 -19.19 -6.13
N SER A 172 -8.51 -19.83 -5.12
CA SER A 172 -9.74 -19.32 -4.49
C SER A 172 -9.51 -18.03 -3.71
N SER A 173 -8.26 -17.80 -3.29
CA SER A 173 -7.84 -16.51 -2.73
C SER A 173 -7.91 -15.40 -3.78
N PHE A 174 -7.82 -15.71 -5.08
CA PHE A 174 -7.78 -14.73 -6.16
C PHE A 174 -8.76 -15.03 -7.30
N PRO A 175 -10.09 -14.84 -7.08
CA PRO A 175 -11.11 -15.21 -8.07
C PRO A 175 -10.94 -14.59 -9.46
N LEU A 176 -10.27 -13.43 -9.54
CA LEU A 176 -10.04 -12.71 -10.78
C LEU A 176 -8.91 -13.27 -11.63
N VAL A 177 -8.02 -14.09 -11.06
CA VAL A 177 -6.90 -14.69 -11.81
C VAL A 177 -7.41 -15.50 -13.00
N SER A 178 -8.58 -16.13 -12.88
CA SER A 178 -9.18 -16.92 -13.96
C SER A 178 -10.00 -16.07 -14.96
N ALA A 179 -10.14 -14.77 -14.74
CA ALA A 179 -10.92 -13.89 -15.60
C ALA A 179 -10.31 -13.77 -17.01
N ASN A 180 -11.17 -13.64 -18.02
CA ASN A 180 -10.75 -13.54 -19.42
C ASN A 180 -9.87 -12.30 -19.67
N GLU A 181 -10.14 -11.19 -18.96
CA GLU A 181 -9.36 -9.95 -19.06
C GLU A 181 -7.90 -10.12 -18.60
N LEU A 182 -7.61 -11.11 -17.76
CA LEU A 182 -6.27 -11.37 -17.22
C LEU A 182 -5.60 -12.60 -17.85
N GLN A 183 -6.10 -13.10 -18.99
CA GLN A 183 -5.53 -14.28 -19.66
C GLN A 183 -4.15 -14.03 -20.25
N SER A 184 -3.90 -12.84 -20.79
CA SER A 184 -2.62 -12.49 -21.41
C SER A 184 -1.60 -11.89 -20.44
N ALA A 185 -1.98 -11.65 -19.19
CA ALA A 185 -1.11 -11.01 -18.21
C ALA A 185 -0.07 -11.99 -17.64
N ASN A 186 1.16 -11.51 -17.46
CA ASN A 186 2.18 -12.24 -16.72
C ASN A 186 1.79 -12.29 -15.24
N ILE A 187 1.71 -13.49 -14.67
CA ILE A 187 1.35 -13.65 -13.26
C ILE A 187 2.62 -13.78 -12.42
N ILE A 188 2.72 -12.92 -11.42
CA ILE A 188 3.73 -12.97 -10.37
C ILE A 188 3.02 -13.26 -9.05
N HIS A 189 3.62 -14.11 -8.22
CA HIS A 189 3.21 -14.32 -6.84
C HIS A 189 4.30 -13.84 -5.88
N VAL A 190 3.90 -13.11 -4.84
CA VAL A 190 4.76 -12.68 -3.73
C VAL A 190 4.11 -13.15 -2.43
N GLY A 191 4.83 -13.91 -1.62
CA GLY A 191 4.29 -14.38 -0.36
C GLY A 191 5.33 -15.07 0.53
N ILE A 192 4.88 -15.50 1.70
CA ILE A 192 5.69 -16.27 2.65
C ILE A 192 5.56 -17.79 2.47
N LYS A 193 4.60 -18.22 1.64
CA LYS A 193 4.31 -19.61 1.28
C LYS A 193 4.04 -19.68 -0.21
N GLN A 194 4.39 -20.80 -0.84
CA GLN A 194 4.09 -21.04 -2.25
C GLN A 194 2.57 -21.08 -2.47
N ILE A 195 2.13 -20.53 -3.59
CA ILE A 195 0.73 -20.59 -4.02
C ILE A 195 0.46 -21.81 -4.91
N SER A 196 -0.74 -22.37 -4.81
CA SER A 196 -1.25 -23.37 -5.75
C SER A 196 -2.34 -22.78 -6.65
N LEU A 197 -2.03 -22.58 -7.93
CA LEU A 197 -3.01 -22.17 -8.94
C LEU A 197 -3.45 -23.41 -9.73
N ALA A 198 -4.76 -23.66 -9.80
CA ALA A 198 -5.32 -24.80 -10.54
C ALA A 198 -5.41 -24.49 -12.05
N SER A 199 -5.54 -23.20 -12.40
CA SER A 199 -5.36 -22.72 -13.75
C SER A 199 -3.95 -23.06 -14.23
N LYS A 200 -3.86 -23.66 -15.43
CA LYS A 200 -2.58 -23.99 -16.11
C LYS A 200 -1.77 -22.75 -16.53
N LYS A 201 -2.02 -21.59 -15.90
CA LYS A 201 -1.29 -20.36 -16.17
C LYS A 201 0.09 -20.47 -15.54
N ASN A 202 1.11 -20.18 -16.34
CA ASN A 202 2.46 -20.05 -15.81
C ASN A 202 2.52 -18.81 -14.91
N PHE A 203 3.14 -18.96 -13.74
CA PHE A 203 3.40 -17.86 -12.83
C PHE A 203 4.83 -17.91 -12.32
N ILE A 204 5.38 -16.76 -11.95
CA ILE A 204 6.69 -16.62 -11.34
C ILE A 204 6.49 -16.37 -9.85
N SER A 205 7.11 -17.19 -9.00
CA SER A 205 6.99 -17.06 -7.55
C SER A 205 8.22 -16.40 -6.95
N PHE A 206 8.01 -15.28 -6.25
CA PHE A 206 9.00 -14.63 -5.37
C PHE A 206 8.64 -14.90 -3.90
N THR A 207 8.39 -16.17 -3.58
CA THR A 207 8.17 -16.60 -2.20
C THR A 207 9.48 -16.65 -1.43
N ARG A 208 9.48 -16.13 -0.20
CA ARG A 208 10.61 -16.22 0.74
C ARG A 208 10.12 -16.60 2.13
N ILE A 209 10.97 -17.28 2.90
CA ILE A 209 10.69 -17.49 4.32
C ILE A 209 10.83 -16.14 5.01
N GLY A 210 9.80 -15.73 5.75
CA GLY A 210 9.77 -14.47 6.49
C GLY A 210 8.62 -14.46 7.49
N SER A 211 8.65 -13.48 8.39
CA SER A 211 7.63 -13.31 9.44
C SER A 211 6.36 -12.64 8.92
N SER A 212 6.48 -11.88 7.83
CA SER A 212 5.38 -11.12 7.22
C SER A 212 5.57 -10.95 5.71
N ILE A 213 4.49 -10.66 4.99
CA ILE A 213 4.52 -10.30 3.57
C ILE A 213 5.12 -8.92 3.40
N SER A 214 4.87 -7.97 4.32
CA SER A 214 5.50 -6.65 4.29
C SER A 214 7.03 -6.73 4.34
N GLU A 215 7.61 -7.68 5.10
CA GLU A 215 9.06 -7.96 5.09
C GLU A 215 9.54 -8.43 3.70
N ILE A 216 8.81 -9.34 3.06
CA ILE A 216 9.17 -9.82 1.70
C ILE A 216 9.06 -8.70 0.67
N ILE A 217 7.99 -7.90 0.73
CA ILE A 217 7.78 -6.75 -0.14
C ILE A 217 8.90 -5.73 0.07
N TYR A 218 9.27 -5.43 1.32
CA TYR A 218 10.37 -4.53 1.61
C TYR A 218 11.68 -5.00 0.97
N GLY A 219 12.02 -6.29 1.14
CA GLY A 219 13.18 -6.90 0.50
C GLY A 219 13.16 -6.74 -1.02
N LEU A 220 12.02 -7.03 -1.67
CA LEU A 220 11.87 -6.85 -3.12
C LEU A 220 12.01 -5.38 -3.55
N VAL A 221 11.39 -4.45 -2.84
CA VAL A 221 11.46 -3.02 -3.17
C VAL A 221 12.90 -2.52 -3.03
N ARG A 222 13.58 -2.89 -1.94
CA ARG A 222 14.95 -2.47 -1.63
C ARG A 222 15.99 -3.07 -2.58
N GLU A 223 15.97 -4.38 -2.79
CA GLU A 223 16.92 -5.08 -3.68
C GLU A 223 16.88 -4.58 -5.11
N ASN A 224 15.69 -4.17 -5.55
CA ASN A 224 15.45 -3.70 -6.90
C ASN A 224 15.48 -2.16 -7.01
N GLN A 225 15.90 -1.46 -5.95
CA GLN A 225 16.04 -0.01 -5.87
C GLN A 225 14.77 0.73 -6.31
N LEU A 226 13.62 0.17 -5.96
CA LEU A 226 12.33 0.80 -6.16
C LEU A 226 12.14 1.93 -5.15
N TYR A 227 11.24 2.86 -5.48
CA TYR A 227 11.02 4.05 -4.68
C TYR A 227 10.46 3.72 -3.28
N ILE A 228 11.05 4.31 -2.24
CA ILE A 228 10.60 4.22 -0.86
C ILE A 228 10.56 5.62 -0.28
N ASP A 229 9.43 5.99 0.33
CA ASP A 229 9.25 7.23 1.08
C ASP A 229 8.72 6.92 2.49
N PRO A 230 8.64 7.91 3.39
CA PRO A 230 8.18 7.69 4.77
C PRO A 230 6.78 7.07 4.86
N ASP A 231 5.91 7.33 3.89
CA ASP A 231 4.53 6.81 3.89
C ASP A 231 4.51 5.32 3.51
N ILE A 232 5.24 4.94 2.46
CA ILE A 232 5.47 3.53 2.08
C ILE A 232 6.12 2.79 3.25
N SER A 233 7.15 3.38 3.86
CA SER A 233 7.85 2.74 4.98
C SER A 233 6.95 2.59 6.21
N THR A 234 6.07 3.55 6.47
CA THR A 234 5.09 3.46 7.56
C THR A 234 4.10 2.32 7.33
N ASN A 235 3.57 2.16 6.11
CA ASN A 235 2.70 1.02 5.78
C ASN A 235 3.41 -0.32 6.00
N LEU A 236 4.62 -0.48 5.45
CA LEU A 236 5.41 -1.72 5.60
C LEU A 236 5.70 -2.02 7.07
N LEU A 237 6.09 -1.00 7.85
CA LEU A 237 6.38 -1.16 9.28
C LEU A 237 5.15 -1.66 10.04
N MET A 238 3.99 -1.05 9.80
CA MET A 238 2.73 -1.48 10.44
C MET A 238 2.34 -2.91 10.06
N GLY A 239 2.59 -3.33 8.82
CA GLY A 239 2.33 -4.71 8.38
C GLY A 239 3.22 -5.73 9.08
N VAL A 240 4.52 -5.42 9.21
CA VAL A 240 5.47 -6.23 10.00
C VAL A 240 5.04 -6.28 11.47
N GLU A 241 4.74 -5.13 12.09
CA GLU A 241 4.35 -5.03 13.50
C GLU A 241 3.10 -5.86 13.83
N GLU A 242 2.09 -5.83 12.96
CA GLU A 242 0.83 -6.54 13.20
C GLU A 242 1.03 -8.07 13.26
N LEU A 243 1.90 -8.64 12.41
CA LEU A 243 2.15 -10.08 12.41
C LEU A 243 3.18 -10.51 13.44
N VAL A 244 4.23 -9.72 13.64
CA VAL A 244 5.35 -10.04 14.52
C VAL A 244 4.99 -9.82 16.00
N GLY A 245 4.06 -8.89 16.25
CA GLY A 245 3.61 -8.49 17.58
C GLY A 245 4.65 -7.71 18.37
N ASP A 246 4.23 -7.15 19.50
CA ASP A 246 5.03 -6.21 20.30
C ASP A 246 6.35 -6.76 20.84
N ASN A 247 6.50 -8.09 20.94
CA ASN A 247 7.66 -8.75 21.54
C ASN A 247 8.50 -9.57 20.56
N PHE A 248 8.21 -9.53 19.26
CA PHE A 248 8.97 -10.24 18.23
C PHE A 248 9.10 -11.76 18.50
N GLN A 249 8.07 -12.36 19.10
CA GLN A 249 8.04 -13.78 19.45
C GLN A 249 7.30 -14.62 18.40
N ALA A 250 6.83 -14.01 17.32
CA ALA A 250 6.14 -14.72 16.25
C ALA A 250 7.05 -15.75 15.57
N GLU A 251 6.45 -16.81 15.04
CA GLU A 251 7.16 -17.79 14.23
C GLU A 251 7.70 -17.12 12.96
N GLY A 252 8.93 -17.45 12.57
CA GLY A 252 9.56 -16.89 11.37
C GLY A 252 10.21 -15.52 11.56
N VAL A 253 10.22 -14.95 12.77
CA VAL A 253 11.06 -13.80 13.10
C VAL A 253 12.53 -14.20 12.97
N THR A 254 13.27 -13.43 12.17
CA THR A 254 14.70 -13.65 11.96
C THR A 254 15.49 -12.36 12.16
N ALA A 255 16.81 -12.42 12.01
CA ALA A 255 17.65 -11.23 11.97
C ALA A 255 17.20 -10.24 10.87
N GLU A 256 16.66 -10.74 9.75
CA GLU A 256 16.14 -9.92 8.66
C GLU A 256 14.91 -9.10 9.08
N THR A 257 14.11 -9.64 10.00
CA THR A 257 12.93 -8.94 10.54
C THR A 257 13.36 -7.72 11.35
N PHE A 258 14.35 -7.87 12.23
CA PHE A 258 14.91 -6.75 13.00
C PHE A 258 15.61 -5.74 12.09
N TYR A 259 16.32 -6.24 11.07
CA TYR A 259 16.95 -5.41 10.05
C TYR A 259 15.90 -4.55 9.32
N THR A 260 14.86 -5.18 8.79
CA THR A 260 13.74 -4.53 8.10
C THR A 260 13.11 -3.46 8.97
N PHE A 261 12.89 -3.77 10.25
CA PHE A 261 12.32 -2.82 11.21
C PHE A 261 13.19 -1.57 11.36
N ALA A 262 14.49 -1.75 11.59
CA ALA A 262 15.43 -0.64 11.78
C ALA A 262 15.58 0.20 10.51
N ASP A 263 15.67 -0.45 9.36
CA ASP A 263 15.87 0.22 8.07
C ASP A 263 14.60 1.01 7.69
N LEU A 264 13.40 0.45 7.87
CA LEU A 264 12.14 1.18 7.68
C LEU A 264 12.03 2.43 8.58
N MET A 265 12.43 2.33 9.85
CA MET A 265 12.49 3.50 10.74
C MET A 265 13.50 4.54 10.25
N GLN A 266 14.62 4.13 9.64
CA GLN A 266 15.59 5.03 9.02
C GLN A 266 15.00 5.76 7.80
N TYR A 267 14.14 5.11 7.02
CA TYR A 267 13.34 5.74 5.97
C TYR A 267 12.21 6.66 6.49
N GLY A 268 12.09 6.84 7.81
CA GLY A 268 11.13 7.74 8.43
C GLY A 268 9.78 7.11 8.75
N ALA A 269 9.69 5.78 8.77
CA ALA A 269 8.47 5.08 9.19
C ALA A 269 8.05 5.50 10.61
N LYS A 270 6.77 5.78 10.79
CA LYS A 270 6.20 6.17 12.08
C LYS A 270 5.51 4.98 12.74
N ARG A 271 5.89 4.70 13.99
CA ARG A 271 5.16 3.75 14.83
C ARG A 271 3.87 4.40 15.30
N HIS A 272 2.73 3.85 14.89
CA HIS A 272 1.46 4.25 15.44
C HIS A 272 1.23 3.45 16.71
N SER A 273 1.40 4.08 17.88
CA SER A 273 1.07 3.42 19.14
C SER A 273 -0.40 3.04 19.10
N ASN A 274 -0.70 1.73 19.12
CA ASN A 274 -2.06 1.20 19.24
C ASN A 274 -2.60 1.38 20.68
N LYS A 275 -2.22 2.48 21.34
CA LYS A 275 -3.05 3.05 22.40
C LYS A 275 -4.28 3.57 21.68
N GLY A 276 -5.21 2.65 21.42
CA GLY A 276 -6.58 3.03 21.16
C GLY A 276 -6.96 4.07 22.19
N VAL A 277 -7.86 4.96 21.79
CA VAL A 277 -8.69 5.62 22.78
C VAL A 277 -9.51 4.51 23.45
N GLU A 278 -8.90 3.73 24.34
CA GLU A 278 -9.56 3.11 25.49
C GLU A 278 -9.97 4.27 26.41
N GLY A 279 -10.83 5.13 25.89
CA GLY A 279 -11.69 5.92 26.72
C GLY A 279 -12.51 4.89 27.45
N ASN A 280 -12.33 4.78 28.76
CA ASN A 280 -13.29 4.14 29.63
C ASN A 280 -14.58 4.95 29.53
N PHE A 281 -15.33 4.73 28.46
CA PHE A 281 -16.56 5.42 28.16
C PHE A 281 -17.58 4.99 29.21
N PRO A 282 -18.09 5.92 30.04
CA PRO A 282 -19.10 5.56 31.01
C PRO A 282 -20.33 4.99 30.29
N PRO A 283 -21.05 4.02 30.89
CA PRO A 283 -22.26 3.47 30.29
C PRO A 283 -23.22 4.60 29.89
N GLY A 284 -23.49 4.74 28.58
CA GLY A 284 -24.40 5.75 28.03
C GLY A 284 -23.78 6.86 27.18
N SER A 285 -22.48 6.83 26.88
CA SER A 285 -21.90 7.81 25.94
C SER A 285 -22.30 7.53 24.48
N ILE A 286 -22.99 8.48 23.85
CA ILE A 286 -23.29 8.50 22.42
C ILE A 286 -22.08 9.10 21.68
N PRO A 287 -21.56 8.46 20.61
CA PRO A 287 -20.47 9.03 19.82
C PRO A 287 -20.87 10.40 19.23
N GLY A 288 -20.12 11.46 19.57
CA GLY A 288 -20.26 12.79 18.97
C GLY A 288 -20.49 13.96 19.93
N GLN A 289 -20.69 13.74 21.23
CA GLN A 289 -20.80 14.84 22.22
C GLN A 289 -19.56 14.90 23.11
N LEU A 290 -18.88 16.06 23.07
CA LEU A 290 -17.81 16.40 24.02
C LEU A 290 -18.41 16.51 25.43
N PRO A 291 -17.85 15.85 26.46
CA PRO A 291 -18.40 15.94 27.81
C PRO A 291 -18.23 17.36 28.35
N THR A 292 -19.35 17.99 28.70
CA THR A 292 -19.35 19.26 29.44
C THR A 292 -19.06 18.93 30.91
N PHE A 293 -17.90 19.38 31.40
CA PHE A 293 -17.49 19.18 32.79
C PHE A 293 -18.22 20.17 33.69
N ASN A 294 -19.34 19.75 34.28
CA ASN A 294 -20.04 20.51 35.31
C ASN A 294 -20.37 19.58 36.48
N GLN A 295 -19.49 19.53 37.48
CA GLN A 295 -19.74 18.87 38.76
C GLN A 295 -19.65 19.93 39.87
N PRO A 296 -20.73 20.19 40.63
CA PRO A 296 -20.66 20.97 41.86
C PRO A 296 -20.09 20.10 43.01
N MET A 297 -19.07 20.60 43.71
CA MET A 297 -18.54 19.97 44.92
C MET A 297 -19.62 19.90 46.01
N THR A 298 -19.84 18.71 46.56
CA THR A 298 -20.50 18.52 47.86
C THR A 298 -19.43 18.29 48.92
N GLN A 299 -19.42 19.12 49.97
CA GLN A 299 -18.56 18.94 51.15
C GLN A 299 -19.25 17.99 52.14
N PRO A 300 -18.54 17.00 52.72
CA PRO A 300 -19.06 16.25 53.86
C PRO A 300 -18.88 17.05 55.16
N ALA A 301 -19.96 17.13 55.93
CA ALA A 301 -19.98 17.70 57.27
C ALA A 301 -19.62 16.65 58.34
N GLY A 302 -18.76 17.06 59.28
CA GLY A 302 -18.80 16.60 60.68
C GLY A 302 -17.86 15.47 61.08
N MET A 303 -16.80 15.80 61.84
CA MET A 303 -16.39 15.09 63.05
C MET A 303 -15.56 16.02 63.95
N GLN A 304 -15.92 16.09 65.23
CA GLN A 304 -15.40 16.98 66.25
C GLN A 304 -14.29 16.32 67.09
N THR A 305 -13.23 17.11 67.34
CA THR A 305 -12.37 17.22 68.54
C THR A 305 -11.53 16.02 69.02
N GLN A 306 -10.20 16.20 69.10
CA GLN A 306 -9.50 16.68 70.30
C GLN A 306 -8.02 17.04 70.01
N ASN A 307 -7.56 18.07 70.72
CA ASN A 307 -6.23 18.71 70.70
C ASN A 307 -5.26 17.94 71.67
N PRO A 308 -3.90 18.12 71.61
CA PRO A 308 -3.28 19.34 72.15
C PRO A 308 -2.03 19.89 71.41
N GLN A 309 -2.00 21.23 71.36
CA GLN A 309 -0.87 22.20 71.39
C GLN A 309 0.57 21.76 71.06
N SER A 310 1.21 22.47 70.13
CA SER A 310 2.19 23.56 70.40
C SER A 310 2.87 24.05 69.10
N GLY A 311 3.16 25.36 69.01
CA GLY A 311 4.12 25.91 68.04
C GLY A 311 3.64 27.12 67.23
N LEU A 312 3.92 28.33 67.75
CA LEU A 312 3.80 29.62 67.06
C LEU A 312 4.72 29.71 65.83
N TRP A 313 4.28 30.37 64.75
CA TRP A 313 4.84 31.60 64.17
C TRP A 313 4.01 31.99 62.94
N GLY A 314 3.45 33.20 62.96
CA GLY A 314 2.62 33.74 61.89
C GLY A 314 3.42 34.50 60.84
N GLN A 315 2.90 34.50 59.61
CA GLN A 315 2.97 35.64 58.71
C GLN A 315 1.84 35.56 57.68
N GLN A 316 1.26 36.71 57.38
CA GLN A 316 -0.03 36.90 56.73
C GLN A 316 0.14 37.77 55.48
N ALA A 317 -0.61 37.42 54.41
CA ALA A 317 -0.97 38.17 53.20
C ALA A 317 0.18 38.54 52.22
N GLN A 318 0.02 38.50 50.89
CA GLN A 318 -1.08 39.00 50.04
C GLN A 318 -1.24 38.23 48.71
N PRO A 319 -2.42 38.25 48.06
CA PRO A 319 -2.59 37.80 46.67
C PRO A 319 -2.21 38.90 45.66
N MET A 320 -1.33 38.58 44.71
CA MET A 320 -1.03 39.45 43.57
C MET A 320 -2.11 39.30 42.47
N GLN A 321 -2.53 40.45 41.94
CA GLN A 321 -3.35 40.59 40.73
C GLN A 321 -2.53 40.20 39.48
N PRO A 322 -3.16 39.66 38.42
CA PRO A 322 -2.46 39.42 37.16
C PRO A 322 -2.24 40.71 36.38
N LEU A 323 -0.99 40.90 35.95
CA LEU A 323 -0.50 41.98 35.10
C LEU A 323 -0.93 41.76 33.63
N SER A 324 -1.63 42.74 33.06
CA SER A 324 -2.00 42.80 31.64
C SER A 324 -0.75 42.89 30.75
N GLN A 325 -0.64 42.02 29.75
CA GLN A 325 0.38 42.13 28.69
C GLN A 325 -0.14 42.95 27.49
N PRO A 326 0.66 43.86 26.93
CA PRO A 326 0.29 44.62 25.73
C PRO A 326 0.52 43.81 24.43
N GLN A 327 -0.48 43.87 23.54
CA GLN A 327 -0.40 43.40 22.16
C GLN A 327 0.68 44.17 21.39
N SER A 328 1.58 43.43 20.73
CA SER A 328 2.43 43.96 19.66
C SER A 328 1.93 43.43 18.33
N GLN A 329 1.29 44.31 17.56
CA GLN A 329 1.04 44.12 16.13
C GLN A 329 2.31 44.49 15.38
N THR A 330 2.84 43.57 14.58
CA THR A 330 3.75 43.91 13.47
C THR A 330 3.11 43.42 12.18
N GLN A 331 2.55 44.37 11.44
CA GLN A 331 2.25 44.26 10.03
C GLN A 331 3.57 44.28 9.28
N THR A 332 3.82 43.27 8.44
CA THR A 332 4.84 43.36 7.39
C THR A 332 4.11 43.40 6.06
N GLN A 333 4.20 44.57 5.42
CA GLN A 333 3.73 44.85 4.08
C GLN A 333 4.44 43.98 3.05
N ALA A 334 3.66 43.50 2.09
CA ALA A 334 4.12 42.92 0.85
C ALA A 334 4.75 44.01 -0.04
N GLN A 335 5.93 43.73 -0.58
CA GLN A 335 6.48 44.44 -1.74
C GLN A 335 6.63 43.45 -2.91
N PRO A 336 6.28 43.86 -4.14
CA PRO A 336 6.29 43.00 -5.32
C PRO A 336 7.71 42.82 -5.86
N GLN A 337 8.15 41.58 -6.01
CA GLN A 337 9.40 41.24 -6.72
C GLN A 337 9.15 41.10 -8.22
N SER A 338 10.04 41.77 -8.94
CA SER A 338 10.18 41.91 -10.39
C SER A 338 10.46 40.60 -11.14
N GLU A 339 9.81 40.45 -12.30
CA GLU A 339 10.15 39.51 -13.37
C GLU A 339 11.57 39.75 -13.91
N PRO A 340 12.33 38.67 -14.23
CA PRO A 340 13.42 38.75 -15.17
C PRO A 340 12.96 38.45 -16.60
N LYS A 341 13.39 39.35 -17.48
CA LYS A 341 13.31 39.34 -18.94
C LYS A 341 13.91 38.09 -19.58
N ILE A 342 13.28 37.70 -20.69
CA ILE A 342 13.63 36.67 -21.67
C ILE A 342 15.00 36.97 -22.33
N GLU A 343 15.86 35.96 -22.42
CA GLU A 343 16.96 35.88 -23.40
C GLU A 343 16.52 34.99 -24.58
N ASP A 344 16.68 35.57 -25.77
CA ASP A 344 16.21 35.10 -27.08
C ASP A 344 17.27 34.16 -27.68
N VAL A 345 17.06 32.83 -27.60
CA VAL A 345 17.84 31.85 -28.35
C VAL A 345 17.06 31.48 -29.61
N ARG A 346 17.47 32.09 -30.72
CA ARG A 346 17.00 31.79 -32.07
C ARG A 346 17.47 30.39 -32.48
N VAL A 347 16.55 29.44 -32.55
CA VAL A 347 16.70 28.22 -33.35
C VAL A 347 15.79 28.37 -34.56
N ALA A 348 16.36 28.22 -35.76
CA ALA A 348 15.65 28.29 -37.02
C ALA A 348 14.70 27.10 -37.15
N GLU A 349 13.39 27.36 -37.25
CA GLU A 349 12.41 26.38 -37.70
C GLU A 349 12.17 26.57 -39.20
N GLU A 350 12.46 25.52 -39.98
CA GLU A 350 11.97 25.41 -41.35
C GLU A 350 10.45 25.16 -41.33
N PRO A 351 9.67 25.75 -42.25
CA PRO A 351 8.24 25.53 -42.28
C PRO A 351 7.93 24.15 -42.89
N ILE A 352 7.33 23.27 -42.09
CA ILE A 352 6.65 22.07 -42.59
C ILE A 352 5.25 22.50 -43.05
N GLU A 353 5.03 22.44 -44.36
CA GLU A 353 3.76 22.64 -45.01
C GLU A 353 2.80 21.50 -44.62
N VAL A 354 1.81 21.80 -43.76
CA VAL A 354 0.76 20.84 -43.39
C VAL A 354 -0.40 21.01 -44.36
N THR A 355 -0.47 20.15 -45.37
CA THR A 355 -1.67 20.00 -46.19
C THR A 355 -2.74 19.26 -45.38
N ASP A 356 -3.81 19.97 -45.01
CA ASP A 356 -5.08 19.40 -44.54
C ASP A 356 -5.74 18.59 -45.68
N GLU A 357 -5.43 17.30 -45.77
CA GLU A 357 -6.27 16.35 -46.51
C GLU A 357 -7.26 15.67 -45.57
N ASN A 358 -8.54 15.95 -45.81
CA ASN A 358 -9.72 15.36 -45.20
C ASN A 358 -9.59 13.86 -44.93
N ALA A 359 -9.50 13.48 -43.66
CA ALA A 359 -9.84 12.13 -43.24
C ALA A 359 -11.34 11.85 -43.50
N PRO A 360 -11.72 10.74 -44.16
CA PRO A 360 -13.12 10.41 -44.42
C PRO A 360 -13.93 10.28 -43.12
N GLU A 361 -15.14 10.83 -43.09
CA GLU A 361 -16.10 10.77 -41.96
C GLU A 361 -16.38 9.33 -41.47
N GLU A 362 -16.12 8.31 -42.30
CA GLU A 362 -16.24 6.89 -41.94
C GLU A 362 -15.27 6.42 -40.85
N TRP A 363 -14.23 7.20 -40.52
CA TRP A 363 -13.31 6.89 -39.41
C TRP A 363 -13.78 7.42 -38.05
N LYS A 364 -14.84 8.24 -38.00
CA LYS A 364 -15.36 8.84 -36.76
C LYS A 364 -16.48 8.03 -36.09
N GLN A 365 -16.92 6.92 -36.68
CA GLN A 365 -18.05 6.14 -36.16
C GLN A 365 -17.57 4.79 -35.57
N PRO A 366 -17.95 4.45 -34.32
CA PRO A 366 -17.59 3.17 -33.73
C PRO A 366 -18.30 2.02 -34.46
N LYS A 367 -17.54 1.01 -34.89
CA LYS A 367 -18.06 -0.20 -35.53
C LYS A 367 -18.87 -1.02 -34.53
N ILE A 368 -20.16 -1.21 -34.80
CA ILE A 368 -21.03 -2.11 -34.02
C ILE A 368 -20.68 -3.55 -34.39
N TYR A 369 -20.08 -4.30 -33.46
CA TYR A 369 -19.91 -5.75 -33.61
C TYR A 369 -21.13 -6.46 -33.04
N LYS A 370 -21.95 -7.06 -33.90
CA LYS A 370 -23.01 -7.98 -33.47
C LYS A 370 -22.35 -9.32 -33.15
N GLY A 371 -22.30 -9.69 -31.86
CA GLY A 371 -21.94 -11.05 -31.45
C GLY A 371 -22.94 -12.04 -32.04
N GLY A 372 -22.46 -12.92 -32.91
CA GLY A 372 -23.25 -14.00 -33.49
C GLY A 372 -23.60 -15.03 -32.42
N SER A 373 -24.88 -15.19 -32.15
CA SER A 373 -25.42 -16.37 -31.47
C SER A 373 -25.24 -17.59 -32.38
N SER A 374 -24.24 -18.41 -32.11
CA SER A 374 -24.13 -19.76 -32.66
C SER A 374 -25.18 -20.64 -32.00
N ASN A 375 -26.19 -21.01 -32.77
CA ASN A 375 -27.18 -22.01 -32.39
C ASN A 375 -26.85 -23.29 -33.18
N SER A 376 -26.42 -24.35 -32.49
CA SER A 376 -26.56 -25.76 -32.85
C SER A 376 -26.22 -26.62 -31.65
#